data_AF-A0A381WLK0-F1
#
_entry.id   AF-A0A381WLK0-F1
#
_cell.length_a   1.000
_cell.length_b   1.000
_cell.length_c   1.000
_cell.angle_alpha   90.00
_cell.angle_beta   90.00
_cell.angle_gamma   90.00
#
_symmetry.space_group_name_H-M   'P 1'
#
loop_
_entity.id
_entity.type
_entity.pdbx_description
1 polymer ?
#
loop_
_entity_poly.entity_id
_entity_poly.type
_entity_poly.pdbx_seq_one_letter_code
_entity_poly.pdbx_strand_id
1 'polypeptide(L)'
;YWTLNPNGVISTDIFDGLQVEIDAGVEVPEYSYDNSGWVTGNGIMRITPSESEGIKMPWKYQIIFTDNDSAYVGIATSGTVRDETGTSIGSDKITKPAVSFYIQNTSFVDTAGNYGIMDVIVHDVNGNDILDLFEDRIFVGATVGTRWRGTAFVIDFQLATETTFPKAGDVYQVDWKRPFFETDTIRFSINTANEINLDSLKSDMQKIKVVPNPYVMTNMMESQVSNPFLNQRRRLMFTHIPANCTIQIFTISGILVDEIMVSNEPDNGIIHWDMLTREDLEIAAGMYLYHIESDNGHSKLGKFAVIK
;
A
#
# COMPACT_ATOMS: atom_id res chain seq x y z
N TYR A 1 0.96 28.71 21.45
CA TYR A 1 1.39 27.34 21.08
C TYR A 1 2.22 27.46 19.81
N TRP A 2 3.01 26.45 19.47
CA TRP A 2 3.81 26.41 18.23
C TRP A 2 3.23 25.31 17.34
N THR A 3 3.13 25.58 16.03
CA THR A 3 2.60 24.66 15.02
C THR A 3 3.42 24.78 13.75
N LEU A 4 3.35 23.77 12.87
CA LEU A 4 3.92 23.87 11.54
C LEU A 4 3.17 24.94 10.73
N ASN A 5 3.90 25.72 9.94
CA ASN A 5 3.29 26.76 9.10
C ASN A 5 2.46 26.10 7.97
N PRO A 6 1.13 26.28 7.92
CA PRO A 6 0.29 25.70 6.87
C PRO A 6 0.37 26.47 5.54
N ASN A 7 0.95 27.68 5.53
CA ASN A 7 0.95 28.55 4.35
C ASN A 7 2.08 28.24 3.35
N GLY A 8 2.81 27.15 3.55
CA GLY A 8 3.91 26.77 2.67
C GLY A 8 4.48 25.41 3.02
N VAL A 9 5.21 24.84 2.06
CA VAL A 9 5.92 23.59 2.24
C VAL A 9 7.15 23.83 3.11
N ILE A 10 7.35 22.96 4.09
CA ILE A 10 8.53 22.96 4.95
C ILE A 10 9.48 21.90 4.42
N SER A 11 10.69 22.29 4.07
CA SER A 11 11.73 21.38 3.61
C SER A 11 12.73 21.08 4.71
N THR A 12 13.13 19.81 4.83
CA THR A 12 14.29 19.43 5.66
C THR A 12 15.59 19.87 4.99
N ASP A 13 16.70 19.80 5.74
CA ASP A 13 18.02 19.75 5.12
C ASP A 13 18.13 18.51 4.21
N ILE A 14 19.08 18.55 3.27
CA ILE A 14 19.41 17.39 2.45
C ILE A 14 20.18 16.39 3.30
N PHE A 15 19.70 15.16 3.37
CA PHE A 15 20.38 14.04 4.03
C PHE A 15 20.36 12.82 3.11
N ASP A 16 21.50 12.13 3.00
CA ASP A 16 21.65 10.92 2.16
C ASP A 16 21.16 11.09 0.70
N GLY A 17 21.27 12.30 0.15
CA GLY A 17 20.81 12.64 -1.20
C GLY A 17 19.30 12.85 -1.34
N LEU A 18 18.55 12.87 -0.23
CA LEU A 18 17.12 13.14 -0.18
C LEU A 18 16.82 14.48 0.52
N GLN A 19 15.70 15.08 0.15
CA GLN A 19 15.08 16.18 0.86
C GLN A 19 13.61 15.84 1.09
N VAL A 20 13.13 16.00 2.31
CA VAL A 20 11.73 15.78 2.65
C VAL A 20 11.01 17.12 2.64
N GLU A 21 9.92 17.17 1.89
CA GLU A 21 9.00 18.30 1.83
C GLU A 21 7.71 17.94 2.55
N ILE A 22 7.31 18.77 3.51
CA ILE A 22 6.13 18.56 4.35
C ILE A 22 5.14 19.69 4.08
N ASP A 23 3.99 19.34 3.51
CA ASP A 23 2.80 20.19 3.52
C ASP A 23 2.03 19.91 4.82
N ALA A 24 1.96 20.91 5.70
CA ALA A 24 1.29 20.79 6.99
C ALA A 24 -0.25 20.74 6.88
N GLY A 25 -0.81 21.10 5.72
CA GLY A 25 -2.24 21.12 5.49
C GLY A 25 -2.94 22.27 6.23
N VAL A 26 -3.51 21.99 7.40
CA VAL A 26 -4.31 22.95 8.17
C VAL A 26 -3.69 23.19 9.54
N GLU A 27 -3.74 24.44 10.04
CA GLU A 27 -3.33 24.75 11.42
C GLU A 27 -4.45 24.40 12.43
N VAL A 28 -5.69 24.72 12.08
CA VAL A 28 -6.88 24.39 12.86
C VAL A 28 -7.62 23.28 12.12
N PRO A 29 -8.09 22.23 12.81
CA PRO A 29 -8.81 21.16 12.14
C PRO A 29 -10.06 21.65 11.41
N GLU A 30 -10.30 21.10 10.23
CA GLU A 30 -11.44 21.45 9.38
C GLU A 30 -12.17 20.17 8.96
N TYR A 31 -13.50 20.22 8.91
CA TYR A 31 -14.28 19.10 8.41
C TYR A 31 -14.00 18.87 6.92
N SER A 32 -13.72 17.62 6.55
CA SER A 32 -13.42 17.28 5.15
C SER A 32 -14.68 16.82 4.44
N TYR A 33 -15.33 17.75 3.74
CA TYR A 33 -16.51 17.42 2.91
C TYR A 33 -16.17 16.44 1.79
N ASP A 34 -14.99 16.59 1.15
CA ASP A 34 -14.60 15.75 0.02
C ASP A 34 -14.32 14.30 0.42
N ASN A 35 -13.88 14.07 1.66
CA ASN A 35 -13.59 12.74 2.18
C ASN A 35 -14.72 12.18 3.05
N SER A 36 -15.82 12.93 3.24
CA SER A 36 -16.97 12.47 4.02
C SER A 36 -18.12 12.10 3.10
N GLY A 37 -18.83 11.02 3.42
CA GLY A 37 -19.91 10.51 2.58
C GLY A 37 -20.20 9.03 2.77
N TRP A 38 -21.13 8.52 1.97
CA TRP A 38 -21.46 7.10 1.94
C TRP A 38 -20.29 6.28 1.35
N VAL A 39 -19.72 5.41 2.17
CA VAL A 39 -18.73 4.41 1.74
C VAL A 39 -19.44 3.20 1.13
N THR A 40 -20.50 2.77 1.80
CA THR A 40 -21.40 1.70 1.36
C THR A 40 -22.83 2.15 1.57
N GLY A 41 -23.69 1.89 0.59
CA GLY A 41 -25.11 2.21 0.70
C GLY A 41 -25.45 3.67 0.41
N ASN A 42 -26.62 4.09 0.87
CA ASN A 42 -27.09 5.47 0.78
C ASN A 42 -28.25 5.72 1.75
N GLY A 43 -28.48 6.99 2.04
CA GLY A 43 -29.64 7.45 2.79
C GLY A 43 -29.62 8.96 2.95
N ILE A 44 -30.75 9.51 3.41
CA ILE A 44 -30.84 10.93 3.76
C ILE A 44 -30.46 11.07 5.23
N MET A 45 -29.38 11.81 5.48
CA MET A 45 -28.84 12.08 6.79
C MET A 45 -28.01 13.36 6.69
N ARG A 46 -28.03 14.18 7.74
CA ARG A 46 -27.18 15.36 7.86
C ARG A 46 -26.18 15.16 8.99
N ILE A 47 -24.92 15.46 8.68
CA ILE A 47 -23.82 15.52 9.65
C ILE A 47 -23.48 16.99 9.85
N THR A 48 -23.53 17.45 11.10
CA THR A 48 -23.16 18.80 11.49
C THR A 48 -21.99 18.73 12.48
N PRO A 49 -20.74 18.97 12.02
CA PRO A 49 -19.57 19.01 12.88
C PRO A 49 -19.71 20.05 14.00
N SER A 50 -19.21 19.76 15.21
CA SER A 50 -19.17 20.78 16.27
C SER A 50 -17.99 21.73 16.05
N GLU A 51 -18.27 23.02 15.95
CA GLU A 51 -17.25 24.07 15.80
C GLU A 51 -16.46 24.30 17.10
N SER A 52 -17.04 23.95 18.24
CA SER A 52 -16.45 24.19 19.57
C SER A 52 -15.70 22.98 20.13
N GLU A 53 -16.29 21.79 19.99
CA GLU A 53 -15.78 20.57 20.60
C GLU A 53 -15.28 19.56 19.56
N GLY A 54 -15.80 19.59 18.33
CA GLY A 54 -15.38 18.72 17.23
C GLY A 54 -13.93 18.96 16.81
N ILE A 55 -13.47 20.21 16.83
CA ILE A 55 -12.06 20.56 16.57
C ILE A 55 -11.08 19.95 17.58
N LYS A 56 -11.55 19.46 18.74
CA LYS A 56 -10.72 18.77 19.75
C LYS A 56 -10.67 17.25 19.51
N MET A 57 -11.53 16.74 18.63
CA MET A 57 -11.61 15.35 18.23
C MET A 57 -11.70 15.25 16.70
N PRO A 58 -10.72 15.81 15.94
CA PRO A 58 -10.76 15.81 14.47
C PRO A 58 -10.27 14.45 13.93
N TRP A 59 -11.02 13.41 14.26
CA TRP A 59 -10.70 12.04 13.90
C TRP A 59 -11.56 11.58 12.74
N LYS A 60 -11.17 10.45 12.16
CA LYS A 60 -11.93 9.77 11.13
C LYS A 60 -12.90 8.81 11.78
N TYR A 61 -14.18 8.94 11.48
CA TYR A 61 -15.23 8.09 12.00
C TYR A 61 -15.96 7.35 10.90
N GLN A 62 -16.51 6.19 11.26
CA GLN A 62 -17.50 5.49 10.45
C GLN A 62 -18.76 5.30 11.29
N ILE A 63 -19.90 5.62 10.70
CA ILE A 63 -21.24 5.35 11.22
C ILE A 63 -21.73 4.10 10.51
N ILE A 64 -21.94 3.02 11.26
CA ILE A 64 -22.32 1.71 10.72
C ILE A 64 -23.76 1.43 11.13
N PHE A 65 -24.66 1.35 10.15
CA PHE A 65 -26.07 1.05 10.35
C PHE A 65 -26.29 -0.47 10.39
N THR A 66 -27.22 -0.91 11.21
CA THR A 66 -27.51 -2.34 11.43
C THR A 66 -29.01 -2.61 11.47
N ASP A 67 -29.38 -3.88 11.51
CA ASP A 67 -30.75 -4.36 11.69
C ASP A 67 -31.12 -4.57 13.18
N ASN A 68 -30.20 -4.29 14.10
CA ASN A 68 -30.43 -4.35 15.54
C ASN A 68 -30.79 -2.96 16.06
N ASP A 69 -32.03 -2.75 16.48
CA ASP A 69 -32.53 -1.47 17.04
C ASP A 69 -31.80 -1.01 18.31
N SER A 70 -30.96 -1.86 18.89
CA SER A 70 -30.09 -1.57 20.03
C SER A 70 -28.64 -1.94 19.75
N ALA A 71 -28.18 -1.71 18.51
CA ALA A 71 -26.79 -1.91 18.10
C ALA A 71 -25.81 -1.18 19.02
N TYR A 72 -26.21 0.01 19.48
CA TYR A 72 -25.53 0.73 20.53
C TYR A 72 -26.52 1.30 21.54
N VAL A 73 -26.16 1.24 22.81
CA VAL A 73 -26.88 1.89 23.91
C VAL A 73 -25.92 2.86 24.57
N GLY A 74 -26.29 4.14 24.58
CA GLY A 74 -25.44 5.17 25.14
C GLY A 74 -25.09 4.89 26.61
N ILE A 75 -23.93 5.39 27.04
CA ILE A 75 -23.43 5.16 28.41
C ILE A 75 -23.40 6.41 29.26
N ALA A 76 -23.39 7.60 28.65
CA ALA A 76 -23.39 8.85 29.37
C ALA A 76 -24.70 9.04 30.18
N THR A 77 -24.54 9.38 31.46
CA THR A 77 -25.63 9.74 32.38
C THR A 77 -25.46 11.13 32.98
N SER A 78 -24.33 11.78 32.73
CA SER A 78 -23.99 13.09 33.29
C SER A 78 -23.07 13.86 32.36
N GLY A 79 -22.84 15.14 32.66
CA GLY A 79 -22.00 16.02 31.87
C GLY A 79 -22.81 17.06 31.12
N THR A 80 -22.15 18.15 30.75
CA THR A 80 -22.75 19.22 29.95
C THR A 80 -22.65 18.81 28.49
N VAL A 81 -23.80 18.67 27.84
CA VAL A 81 -23.88 18.42 26.40
C VAL A 81 -24.01 19.77 25.71
N ARG A 82 -23.17 20.01 24.71
CA ARG A 82 -23.16 21.22 23.90
C ARG A 82 -23.48 20.87 22.46
N ASP A 83 -24.23 21.75 21.82
CA ASP A 83 -24.58 21.67 20.42
C ASP A 83 -23.39 22.03 19.52
N GLU A 84 -23.63 21.98 18.21
CA GLU A 84 -22.66 22.28 17.17
C GLU A 84 -22.02 23.68 17.33
N THR A 85 -22.75 24.63 17.92
CA THR A 85 -22.30 26.02 18.17
C THR A 85 -21.57 26.19 19.51
N GLY A 86 -21.55 25.14 20.35
CA GLY A 86 -21.00 25.16 21.70
C GLY A 86 -21.99 25.62 22.78
N THR A 87 -23.27 25.83 22.45
CA THR A 87 -24.30 26.19 23.41
C THR A 87 -24.79 24.95 24.13
N SER A 88 -25.06 25.03 25.43
CA SER A 88 -25.56 23.86 26.16
C SER A 88 -27.03 23.62 25.85
N ILE A 89 -27.38 22.35 25.58
CA ILE A 89 -28.78 21.91 25.41
C ILE A 89 -29.51 21.70 26.74
N GLY A 90 -28.89 22.07 27.87
CA GLY A 90 -29.53 22.01 29.18
C GLY A 90 -30.02 20.61 29.56
N SER A 91 -31.31 20.53 29.88
CA SER A 91 -32.00 19.29 30.28
C SER A 91 -32.70 18.57 29.13
N ASP A 92 -32.73 19.17 27.93
CA ASP A 92 -33.46 18.68 26.76
C ASP A 92 -32.67 17.54 26.09
N LYS A 93 -32.45 16.46 26.84
CA LYS A 93 -31.61 15.35 26.40
C LYS A 93 -32.07 14.01 26.95
N ILE A 94 -32.04 13.00 26.09
CA ILE A 94 -32.25 11.61 26.45
C ILE A 94 -30.89 10.94 26.60
N THR A 95 -30.60 10.52 27.83
CA THR A 95 -29.37 9.79 28.17
C THR A 95 -29.55 8.29 27.95
N LYS A 96 -28.45 7.62 27.60
CA LYS A 96 -28.44 6.18 27.29
C LYS A 96 -29.46 5.76 26.22
N PRO A 97 -29.60 6.51 25.11
CA PRO A 97 -30.52 6.12 24.05
C PRO A 97 -30.07 4.81 23.41
N ALA A 98 -31.03 3.99 22.98
CA ALA A 98 -30.76 2.84 22.13
C ALA A 98 -30.91 3.27 20.66
N VAL A 99 -29.94 2.93 19.83
CA VAL A 99 -29.91 3.29 18.41
C VAL A 99 -29.52 2.09 17.55
N SER A 100 -29.98 2.09 16.29
CA SER A 100 -29.75 1.02 15.32
C SER A 100 -28.39 1.08 14.60
N PHE A 101 -27.50 1.97 15.03
CA PHE A 101 -26.17 2.17 14.48
C PHE A 101 -25.15 2.43 15.58
N TYR A 102 -23.87 2.28 15.25
CA TYR A 102 -22.76 2.63 16.14
C TYR A 102 -21.70 3.40 15.37
N ILE A 103 -20.89 4.18 16.09
CA ILE A 103 -19.86 5.02 15.50
C ILE A 103 -18.49 4.53 15.96
N GLN A 104 -17.65 4.15 15.00
CA GLN A 104 -16.26 3.80 15.25
C GLN A 104 -15.35 4.99 14.99
N ASN A 105 -14.40 5.22 15.90
CA ASN A 105 -13.22 6.02 15.63
C ASN A 105 -12.18 5.16 14.92
N THR A 106 -12.01 5.43 13.64
CA THR A 106 -11.11 4.69 12.74
C THR A 106 -9.73 5.31 12.62
N SER A 107 -9.45 6.42 13.32
CA SER A 107 -8.10 7.00 13.37
C SER A 107 -7.13 6.20 14.24
N PHE A 108 -7.64 5.42 15.20
CA PHE A 108 -6.82 4.67 16.14
C PHE A 108 -7.29 3.23 16.23
N VAL A 109 -6.33 2.31 16.13
CA VAL A 109 -6.54 0.88 16.29
C VAL A 109 -5.84 0.45 17.56
N ASP A 110 -6.53 -0.30 18.42
CA ASP A 110 -5.92 -0.87 19.62
C ASP A 110 -4.95 -2.02 19.28
N THR A 111 -4.21 -2.52 20.28
CA THR A 111 -3.26 -3.63 20.10
C THR A 111 -3.91 -4.92 19.57
N ALA A 112 -5.23 -5.06 19.70
CA ALA A 112 -6.00 -6.20 19.23
C ALA A 112 -6.64 -5.98 17.85
N GLY A 113 -6.42 -4.83 17.21
CA GLY A 113 -6.99 -4.53 15.89
C GLY A 113 -8.37 -3.89 15.92
N ASN A 114 -8.89 -3.48 17.08
CA ASN A 114 -10.24 -2.93 17.21
C ASN A 114 -10.23 -1.40 17.20
N TYR A 115 -11.30 -0.83 16.66
CA TYR A 115 -11.58 0.59 16.70
C TYR A 115 -12.34 0.96 17.98
N GLY A 116 -12.02 2.13 18.55
CA GLY A 116 -12.79 2.69 19.65
C GLY A 116 -14.21 3.06 19.20
N ILE A 117 -15.20 2.91 20.09
CA ILE A 117 -16.60 3.28 19.80
C ILE A 117 -16.92 4.61 20.49
N MET A 118 -17.61 5.50 19.78
CA MET A 118 -18.08 6.78 20.30
C MET A 118 -19.43 6.62 21.02
N ASP A 119 -19.68 7.48 22.00
CA ASP A 119 -20.96 7.49 22.72
C ASP A 119 -21.97 8.41 22.03
N VAL A 120 -23.25 8.21 22.36
CA VAL A 120 -24.37 8.99 21.83
C VAL A 120 -25.28 9.52 22.93
N ILE A 121 -25.75 10.75 22.74
CA ILE A 121 -26.84 11.37 23.49
C ILE A 121 -27.84 11.94 22.49
N VAL A 122 -29.12 11.87 22.79
CA VAL A 122 -30.14 12.49 21.95
C VAL A 122 -30.50 13.84 22.55
N HIS A 123 -30.58 14.87 21.70
CA HIS A 123 -31.24 16.13 22.02
C HIS A 123 -32.71 15.95 21.65
N ASP A 124 -33.55 15.92 22.68
CA ASP A 124 -35.00 15.84 22.56
C ASP A 124 -35.54 17.22 22.16
N VAL A 125 -35.90 17.37 20.89
CA VAL A 125 -36.27 18.68 20.33
C VAL A 125 -37.73 19.01 20.62
N ASN A 126 -38.59 18.00 20.71
CA ASN A 126 -40.03 18.17 20.91
C ASN A 126 -40.43 18.07 22.40
N GLY A 127 -39.52 17.65 23.27
CA GLY A 127 -39.67 17.61 24.72
C GLY A 127 -40.60 16.49 25.19
N ASN A 128 -40.67 15.38 24.46
CA ASN A 128 -41.58 14.26 24.77
C ASN A 128 -40.90 13.10 25.52
N ASP A 129 -39.61 13.23 25.85
CA ASP A 129 -38.77 12.22 26.53
C ASP A 129 -38.66 10.87 25.78
N ILE A 130 -38.96 10.84 24.48
CA ILE A 130 -38.90 9.67 23.60
C ILE A 130 -37.98 10.01 22.42
N LEU A 131 -37.14 9.06 21.99
CA LEU A 131 -36.34 9.25 20.79
C LEU A 131 -37.24 9.20 19.55
N ASP A 132 -37.45 10.34 18.92
CA ASP A 132 -38.09 10.46 17.62
C ASP A 132 -37.03 10.66 16.54
N LEU A 133 -36.67 9.57 15.86
CA LEU A 133 -35.54 9.52 14.92
C LEU A 133 -35.56 10.62 13.84
N PHE A 134 -36.75 11.02 13.37
CA PHE A 134 -36.93 12.03 12.32
C PHE A 134 -37.20 13.45 12.84
N GLU A 135 -37.26 13.67 14.16
CA GLU A 135 -37.46 14.99 14.76
C GLU A 135 -36.24 15.40 15.60
N ASP A 136 -35.73 14.46 16.39
CA ASP A 136 -34.62 14.65 17.30
C ASP A 136 -33.26 14.65 16.62
N ARG A 137 -32.27 15.10 17.38
CA ARG A 137 -30.88 15.17 16.94
C ARG A 137 -30.02 14.26 17.79
N ILE A 138 -29.12 13.51 17.16
CA ILE A 138 -28.25 12.54 17.83
C ILE A 138 -26.84 13.12 17.89
N PHE A 139 -26.37 13.37 19.10
CA PHE A 139 -25.06 13.94 19.36
C PHE A 139 -24.08 12.80 19.56
N VAL A 140 -22.99 12.82 18.79
CA VAL A 140 -21.93 11.81 18.85
C VAL A 140 -20.72 12.43 19.54
N GLY A 141 -20.14 11.74 20.51
CA GLY A 141 -19.11 12.33 21.34
C GLY A 141 -18.34 11.36 22.23
N ALA A 142 -17.45 11.93 23.02
CA ALA A 142 -16.57 11.18 23.90
C ALA A 142 -17.05 11.25 25.37
N THR A 143 -16.77 10.18 26.10
CA THR A 143 -17.03 10.08 27.54
C THR A 143 -15.78 9.72 28.32
N VAL A 144 -15.80 10.03 29.62
CA VAL A 144 -14.88 9.44 30.60
C VAL A 144 -15.75 8.78 31.67
N GLY A 145 -15.75 7.44 31.69
CA GLY A 145 -16.76 6.69 32.42
C GLY A 145 -18.16 6.98 31.85
N THR A 146 -19.12 7.33 32.70
CA THR A 146 -20.49 7.70 32.27
C THR A 146 -20.69 9.22 32.14
N ARG A 147 -19.61 9.99 32.07
CA ARG A 147 -19.68 11.46 31.97
C ARG A 147 -19.32 11.93 30.56
N TRP A 148 -20.24 12.63 29.91
CA TRP A 148 -20.04 13.33 28.64
C TRP A 148 -18.93 14.37 28.75
N ARG A 149 -18.02 14.36 27.76
CA ARG A 149 -16.87 15.27 27.71
C ARG A 149 -16.90 16.23 26.54
N GLY A 150 -17.53 15.84 25.44
CA GLY A 150 -17.71 16.75 24.32
C GLY A 150 -18.38 16.09 23.14
N THR A 151 -19.03 16.92 22.34
CA THR A 151 -19.69 16.55 21.09
C THR A 151 -18.70 16.69 19.94
N ALA A 152 -18.47 15.60 19.19
CA ALA A 152 -17.67 15.63 17.98
C ALA A 152 -18.48 16.19 16.79
N PHE A 153 -19.68 15.65 16.60
CA PHE A 153 -20.61 16.07 15.57
C PHE A 153 -22.04 15.64 15.94
N VAL A 154 -23.01 16.23 15.25
CA VAL A 154 -24.43 15.93 15.39
C VAL A 154 -24.91 15.23 14.12
N ILE A 155 -25.72 14.21 14.30
CA ILE A 155 -26.45 13.50 13.25
C ILE A 155 -27.92 13.90 13.38
N ASP A 156 -28.57 14.19 12.27
CA ASP A 156 -30.03 14.26 12.24
C ASP A 156 -30.60 13.65 10.95
N PHE A 157 -31.83 13.16 11.07
CA PHE A 157 -32.58 12.52 9.98
C PHE A 157 -33.86 13.29 9.64
N GLN A 158 -33.91 14.59 9.94
CA GLN A 158 -35.12 15.41 9.78
C GLN A 158 -35.65 15.51 8.34
N LEU A 159 -34.77 15.25 7.36
CA LEU A 159 -35.13 15.23 5.93
C LEU A 159 -35.37 13.81 5.41
N ALA A 160 -35.23 12.80 6.26
CA ALA A 160 -35.43 11.41 5.92
C ALA A 160 -36.86 10.97 6.19
N THR A 161 -37.21 9.81 5.63
CA THR A 161 -38.39 9.03 5.94
C THR A 161 -37.94 7.58 6.14
N GLU A 162 -38.82 6.72 6.61
CA GLU A 162 -38.58 5.27 6.70
C GLU A 162 -37.98 4.66 5.41
N THR A 163 -38.36 5.18 4.25
CA THR A 163 -37.90 4.66 2.95
C THR A 163 -36.52 5.16 2.53
N THR A 164 -36.10 6.31 3.06
CA THR A 164 -34.83 6.98 2.74
C THR A 164 -33.85 6.94 3.89
N PHE A 165 -34.25 6.33 5.02
CA PHE A 165 -33.37 6.08 6.15
C PHE A 165 -32.30 5.04 5.74
N PRO A 166 -31.04 5.20 6.19
CA PRO A 166 -29.97 4.26 5.88
C PRO A 166 -30.30 2.84 6.35
N LYS A 167 -29.91 1.85 5.56
CA LYS A 167 -30.25 0.44 5.81
C LYS A 167 -29.13 -0.27 6.55
N ALA A 168 -29.46 -1.41 7.13
CA ALA A 168 -28.48 -2.31 7.73
C ALA A 168 -27.36 -2.65 6.74
N GLY A 169 -26.11 -2.47 7.17
CA GLY A 169 -24.90 -2.65 6.36
C GLY A 169 -24.41 -1.38 5.66
N ASP A 170 -25.18 -0.29 5.67
CA ASP A 170 -24.74 0.99 5.13
C ASP A 170 -23.70 1.63 6.06
N VAL A 171 -22.72 2.32 5.46
CA VAL A 171 -21.59 2.92 6.17
C VAL A 171 -21.37 4.34 5.68
N TYR A 172 -21.43 5.31 6.59
CA TYR A 172 -21.11 6.71 6.32
C TYR A 172 -19.79 7.10 6.98
N GLN A 173 -18.88 7.70 6.22
CA GLN A 173 -17.61 8.21 6.71
C GLN A 173 -17.71 9.68 7.08
N VAL A 174 -17.18 10.03 8.25
CA VAL A 174 -16.98 11.40 8.72
C VAL A 174 -15.47 11.60 8.83
N ASP A 175 -14.93 12.53 8.08
CA ASP A 175 -13.47 12.74 8.00
C ASP A 175 -13.10 14.20 8.24
N TRP A 176 -11.87 14.42 8.70
CA TRP A 176 -11.35 15.73 9.07
C TRP A 176 -9.97 15.94 8.45
N LYS A 177 -9.70 17.17 8.04
CA LYS A 177 -8.33 17.65 7.84
C LYS A 177 -7.79 18.01 9.23
N ARG A 178 -6.68 17.38 9.63
CA ARG A 178 -6.07 17.59 10.95
C ARG A 178 -4.62 18.06 10.81
N PRO A 179 -4.15 18.97 11.69
CA PRO A 179 -2.75 19.32 11.79
C PRO A 179 -1.93 18.11 12.24
N PHE A 180 -0.62 18.15 11.98
CA PHE A 180 0.33 17.28 12.66
C PHE A 180 0.33 17.54 14.17
N PHE A 181 0.33 16.46 14.95
CA PHE A 181 0.47 16.50 16.39
C PHE A 181 1.90 16.20 16.82
N GLU A 182 2.31 16.67 18.00
CA GLU A 182 3.68 16.47 18.51
C GLU A 182 4.08 14.99 18.67
N THR A 183 3.09 14.10 18.75
CA THR A 183 3.26 12.65 18.83
C THR A 183 3.23 11.94 17.48
N ASP A 184 2.88 12.63 16.38
CA ASP A 184 2.85 12.03 15.06
C ASP A 184 4.28 11.73 14.60
N THR A 185 4.49 10.54 14.03
CA THR A 185 5.80 10.11 13.51
C THR A 185 5.68 9.77 12.04
N ILE A 186 6.47 10.43 11.19
CA ILE A 186 6.61 10.07 9.77
C ILE A 186 7.82 9.14 9.66
N ARG A 187 7.60 7.92 9.15
CA ARG A 187 8.66 6.97 8.83
C ARG A 187 8.60 6.62 7.35
N PHE A 188 9.73 6.74 6.69
CA PHE A 188 9.95 6.22 5.33
C PHE A 188 11.16 5.30 5.37
N SER A 189 11.16 4.29 4.50
CA SER A 189 12.27 3.38 4.29
C SER A 189 12.66 3.45 2.84
N ILE A 190 13.95 3.61 2.56
CA ILE A 190 14.48 3.48 1.22
C ILE A 190 14.84 2.00 1.06
N ASN A 191 14.17 1.30 0.16
CA ASN A 191 14.61 -0.02 -0.24
C ASN A 191 15.91 0.18 -1.01
N THR A 192 17.04 -0.24 -0.44
CA THR A 192 18.29 -0.28 -1.18
C THR A 192 18.11 -1.26 -2.34
N ALA A 193 18.63 -0.91 -3.52
CA ALA A 193 18.52 -1.71 -4.74
C ALA A 193 19.19 -3.11 -4.68
N ASN A 194 19.60 -3.56 -3.49
CA ASN A 194 20.24 -4.85 -3.26
C ASN A 194 19.32 -5.91 -2.67
N GLU A 195 18.03 -5.62 -2.43
CA GLU A 195 17.07 -6.69 -2.25
C GLU A 195 16.77 -7.30 -3.61
N ILE A 196 17.60 -8.29 -3.96
CA ILE A 196 17.37 -9.12 -5.11
C ILE A 196 16.01 -9.81 -4.92
N ASN A 197 14.99 -9.35 -5.65
CA ASN A 197 13.70 -9.97 -5.64
C ASN A 197 13.86 -11.41 -6.17
N LEU A 198 13.79 -12.40 -5.29
CA LEU A 198 14.05 -13.81 -5.58
C LEU A 198 13.12 -14.37 -6.67
N ASP A 199 11.93 -13.80 -6.83
CA ASP A 199 10.99 -14.18 -7.89
C ASP A 199 11.42 -13.61 -9.25
N SER A 200 11.96 -12.39 -9.27
CA SER A 200 12.52 -11.78 -10.48
C SER A 200 13.74 -12.55 -11.00
N LEU A 201 14.65 -13.01 -10.11
CA LEU A 201 15.82 -13.81 -10.47
C LEU A 201 15.47 -15.11 -11.19
N LYS A 202 14.47 -15.85 -10.69
CA LYS A 202 14.02 -17.10 -11.35
C LYS A 202 13.51 -16.80 -12.76
N SER A 203 12.80 -15.70 -12.94
CA SER A 203 12.29 -15.28 -14.25
C SER A 203 13.42 -14.85 -15.21
N ASP A 204 14.47 -14.21 -14.69
CA ASP A 204 15.61 -13.76 -15.48
C ASP A 204 16.51 -14.90 -15.94
N MET A 205 16.74 -15.90 -15.07
CA MET A 205 17.44 -17.13 -15.46
C MET A 205 16.74 -17.81 -16.66
N GLN A 206 15.40 -17.81 -16.72
CA GLN A 206 14.65 -18.36 -17.86
C GLN A 206 14.92 -17.63 -19.18
N LYS A 207 15.39 -16.38 -19.17
CA LYS A 207 15.73 -15.61 -20.38
C LYS A 207 17.07 -15.99 -21.00
N ILE A 208 17.93 -16.73 -20.30
CA ILE A 208 19.25 -17.14 -20.82
C ILE A 208 19.11 -17.91 -22.15
N LYS A 209 19.83 -17.48 -23.17
CA LYS A 209 19.83 -18.09 -24.50
C LYS A 209 21.23 -18.18 -25.08
N VAL A 210 21.47 -19.25 -25.84
CA VAL A 210 22.65 -19.41 -26.70
C VAL A 210 22.30 -18.94 -28.10
N VAL A 211 23.11 -18.07 -28.68
CA VAL A 211 22.89 -17.48 -30.00
C VAL A 211 24.19 -17.54 -30.82
N PRO A 212 24.15 -18.01 -32.08
CA PRO A 212 23.00 -18.56 -32.78
C PRO A 212 22.71 -20.01 -32.34
N ASN A 213 21.44 -20.41 -32.39
CA ASN A 213 21.03 -21.78 -32.10
C ASN A 213 19.91 -22.18 -33.10
N PRO A 214 20.17 -23.07 -34.07
CA PRO A 214 21.44 -23.79 -34.29
C PRO A 214 22.58 -22.89 -34.80
N TYR A 215 23.82 -23.24 -34.49
CA TYR A 215 25.00 -22.70 -35.17
C TYR A 215 25.15 -23.40 -36.53
N VAL A 216 25.22 -22.64 -37.62
CA VAL A 216 25.31 -23.19 -38.99
C VAL A 216 26.46 -22.52 -39.74
N MET A 217 27.51 -23.29 -40.04
CA MET A 217 28.69 -22.96 -40.88
C MET A 217 29.45 -21.63 -40.61
N THR A 218 28.80 -20.46 -40.76
CA THR A 218 29.33 -19.10 -40.59
C THR A 218 28.24 -18.17 -40.03
N ASN A 219 28.55 -17.36 -39.01
CA ASN A 219 27.59 -16.42 -38.41
C ASN A 219 27.82 -14.97 -38.91
N MET A 220 26.75 -14.22 -39.21
CA MET A 220 26.82 -12.82 -39.66
C MET A 220 27.44 -11.84 -38.64
N MET A 221 27.56 -12.24 -37.36
CA MET A 221 28.23 -11.45 -36.32
C MET A 221 29.75 -11.72 -36.20
N GLU A 222 30.32 -12.60 -37.03
CA GLU A 222 31.76 -12.86 -37.03
C GLU A 222 32.50 -11.78 -37.85
N SER A 223 33.61 -11.24 -37.31
CA SER A 223 34.41 -10.24 -38.00
C SER A 223 34.99 -10.81 -39.30
N GLN A 224 34.75 -10.15 -40.44
CA GLN A 224 35.31 -10.56 -41.73
C GLN A 224 36.84 -10.50 -41.68
N VAL A 225 37.51 -11.65 -41.85
CA VAL A 225 38.96 -11.68 -42.01
C VAL A 225 39.28 -11.41 -43.48
N SER A 226 40.03 -10.33 -43.78
CA SER A 226 40.44 -9.98 -45.16
C SER A 226 41.39 -11.00 -45.82
N ASN A 227 41.90 -11.97 -45.06
CA ASN A 227 42.83 -12.99 -45.56
C ASN A 227 42.09 -14.33 -45.79
N PRO A 228 41.92 -14.78 -47.04
CA PRO A 228 41.23 -16.02 -47.38
C PRO A 228 41.95 -17.31 -46.93
N PHE A 229 43.18 -17.22 -46.41
CA PHE A 229 43.92 -18.35 -45.83
C PHE A 229 43.75 -18.51 -44.32
N LEU A 230 42.99 -17.64 -43.65
CA LEU A 230 42.73 -17.71 -42.21
C LEU A 230 41.27 -18.11 -41.94
N ASN A 231 41.07 -19.19 -41.19
CA ASN A 231 39.74 -19.62 -40.75
C ASN A 231 39.11 -18.53 -39.85
N GLN A 232 37.85 -18.18 -40.13
CA GLN A 232 37.06 -17.31 -39.25
C GLN A 232 36.95 -17.94 -37.85
N ARG A 233 37.19 -17.14 -36.79
CA ARG A 233 37.04 -17.62 -35.42
C ARG A 233 35.55 -17.75 -35.11
N ARG A 234 35.06 -18.99 -35.11
CA ARG A 234 33.68 -19.34 -34.79
C ARG A 234 33.36 -18.97 -33.34
N ARG A 235 32.21 -18.33 -33.09
CA ARG A 235 31.81 -17.95 -31.72
C ARG A 235 30.32 -18.17 -31.48
N LEU A 236 30.01 -18.68 -30.29
CA LEU A 236 28.67 -18.71 -29.70
C LEU A 236 28.57 -17.67 -28.60
N MET A 237 27.38 -17.08 -28.45
CA MET A 237 27.11 -16.09 -27.42
C MET A 237 26.07 -16.62 -26.45
N PHE A 238 26.38 -16.59 -25.15
CA PHE A 238 25.38 -16.72 -24.10
C PHE A 238 24.89 -15.33 -23.73
N THR A 239 23.57 -15.16 -23.66
CA THR A 239 22.91 -13.89 -23.36
C THR A 239 22.06 -14.00 -22.11
N HIS A 240 21.85 -12.87 -21.45
CA HIS A 240 21.09 -12.74 -20.20
C HIS A 240 21.64 -13.62 -19.06
N ILE A 241 22.96 -13.86 -19.05
CA ILE A 241 23.60 -14.59 -17.96
C ILE A 241 23.77 -13.68 -16.73
N PRO A 242 23.79 -14.24 -15.51
CA PRO A 242 24.17 -13.50 -14.31
C PRO A 242 25.59 -12.94 -14.42
N ALA A 243 25.84 -11.82 -13.73
CA ALA A 243 27.14 -11.15 -13.75
C ALA A 243 28.30 -12.04 -13.26
N ASN A 244 28.06 -12.85 -12.22
CA ASN A 244 28.97 -13.89 -11.77
C ASN A 244 28.29 -15.26 -11.87
N CYS A 245 28.83 -16.14 -12.73
CA CYS A 245 28.32 -17.49 -12.91
C CYS A 245 29.36 -18.42 -13.54
N THR A 246 29.12 -19.72 -13.39
CA THR A 246 29.88 -20.78 -14.06
C THR A 246 29.03 -21.40 -15.16
N ILE A 247 29.56 -21.44 -16.38
CA ILE A 247 28.93 -22.11 -17.53
C ILE A 247 29.67 -23.40 -17.80
N GLN A 248 28.98 -24.53 -17.74
CA GLN A 248 29.51 -25.85 -18.07
C GLN A 248 28.80 -26.40 -19.30
N ILE A 249 29.57 -26.88 -20.28
CA ILE A 249 29.06 -27.36 -21.56
C ILE A 249 29.32 -28.86 -21.65
N PHE A 250 28.31 -29.63 -22.03
CA PHE A 250 28.36 -31.08 -22.08
C PHE A 250 27.89 -31.61 -23.43
N THR A 251 28.39 -32.77 -23.81
CA THR A 251 27.75 -33.61 -24.83
C THR A 251 26.41 -34.15 -24.31
N ILE A 252 25.53 -34.59 -25.20
CA ILE A 252 24.30 -35.33 -24.83
C ILE A 252 24.55 -36.61 -24.00
N SER A 253 25.76 -37.18 -24.05
CA SER A 253 26.17 -38.32 -23.22
C SER A 253 26.68 -37.91 -21.83
N GLY A 254 26.65 -36.62 -21.49
CA GLY A 254 27.08 -36.11 -20.19
C GLY A 254 28.59 -35.90 -20.03
N ILE A 255 29.37 -36.01 -21.12
CA ILE A 255 30.81 -35.72 -21.09
C ILE A 255 31.00 -34.21 -21.12
N LEU A 256 31.79 -33.69 -20.18
CA LEU A 256 32.16 -32.29 -20.05
C LEU A 256 33.10 -31.87 -21.19
N VAL A 257 32.69 -30.84 -21.92
CA VAL A 257 33.35 -30.28 -23.10
C VAL A 257 34.20 -29.08 -22.70
N ASP A 258 33.58 -28.15 -21.97
CA ASP A 258 34.23 -26.92 -21.53
C ASP A 258 33.58 -26.33 -20.25
N GLU A 259 34.33 -25.48 -19.54
CA GLU A 259 33.86 -24.71 -18.39
C GLU A 259 34.40 -23.29 -18.40
N ILE A 260 33.48 -22.33 -18.26
CA ILE A 260 33.76 -20.91 -18.35
C ILE A 260 33.34 -20.27 -17.03
N MET A 261 34.29 -19.66 -16.33
CA MET A 261 34.00 -18.81 -15.17
C MET A 261 33.77 -17.38 -15.65
N VAL A 262 32.58 -16.85 -15.43
CA VAL A 262 32.18 -15.50 -15.83
C VAL A 262 32.22 -14.58 -14.62
N SER A 263 32.92 -13.46 -14.77
CA SER A 263 32.87 -12.34 -13.84
C SER A 263 32.77 -11.05 -14.64
N ASN A 264 31.54 -10.59 -14.81
CA ASN A 264 31.14 -9.41 -15.56
C ASN A 264 30.69 -8.30 -14.61
N GLU A 265 30.66 -7.07 -15.11
CA GLU A 265 29.95 -5.97 -14.43
C GLU A 265 28.44 -6.29 -14.29
N PRO A 266 27.74 -5.77 -13.25
CA PRO A 266 26.33 -6.11 -12.96
C PRO A 266 25.37 -5.98 -14.15
N ASP A 267 25.60 -5.00 -15.03
CA ASP A 267 24.74 -4.70 -16.18
C ASP A 267 25.12 -5.50 -17.45
N ASN A 268 26.17 -6.32 -17.41
CA ASN A 268 26.67 -7.06 -18.57
C ASN A 268 26.32 -8.56 -18.52
N GLY A 269 25.18 -8.93 -19.08
CA GLY A 269 24.71 -10.32 -19.17
C GLY A 269 25.15 -11.09 -20.41
N ILE A 270 26.36 -10.86 -20.94
CA ILE A 270 26.84 -11.48 -22.18
C ILE A 270 28.22 -12.11 -21.99
N ILE A 271 28.42 -13.32 -22.53
CA ILE A 271 29.75 -13.91 -22.74
C ILE A 271 29.83 -14.62 -24.10
N HIS A 272 31.01 -14.59 -24.71
CA HIS A 272 31.30 -15.28 -25.96
C HIS A 272 32.15 -16.52 -25.68
N TRP A 273 31.76 -17.64 -26.27
CA TRP A 273 32.50 -18.89 -26.28
C TRP A 273 33.06 -19.16 -27.68
N ASP A 274 34.30 -19.62 -27.76
CA ASP A 274 35.04 -19.89 -28.99
C ASP A 274 34.79 -21.29 -29.57
N MET A 275 33.92 -22.07 -28.92
CA MET A 275 33.55 -23.44 -29.33
C MET A 275 34.73 -24.42 -29.32
N LEU A 276 35.70 -24.19 -28.43
CA LEU A 276 36.78 -25.12 -28.16
C LEU A 276 36.46 -25.99 -26.93
N THR A 277 37.00 -27.19 -26.91
CA THR A 277 37.07 -28.00 -25.70
C THR A 277 38.14 -27.44 -24.77
N ARG A 278 38.19 -27.94 -23.53
CA ARG A 278 39.30 -27.66 -22.59
C ARG A 278 40.70 -28.00 -23.10
N GLU A 279 40.78 -28.81 -24.15
CA GLU A 279 42.03 -29.22 -24.79
C GLU A 279 42.33 -28.40 -26.05
N ASP A 280 41.65 -27.26 -26.23
CA ASP A 280 41.74 -26.36 -27.39
C ASP A 280 41.37 -27.04 -28.73
N LEU A 281 40.54 -28.09 -28.68
CA LEU A 281 40.05 -28.78 -29.87
C LEU A 281 38.68 -28.27 -30.28
N GLU A 282 38.44 -28.13 -31.58
CA GLU A 282 37.13 -27.70 -32.07
C GLU A 282 36.06 -28.78 -31.83
N ILE A 283 34.93 -28.40 -31.25
CA ILE A 283 33.81 -29.31 -31.00
C ILE A 283 33.24 -29.90 -32.31
N ALA A 284 32.72 -31.13 -32.26
CA ALA A 284 32.07 -31.76 -33.41
C ALA A 284 30.67 -31.16 -33.72
N ALA A 285 30.12 -31.47 -34.89
CA ALA A 285 28.71 -31.21 -35.14
C ALA A 285 27.85 -32.13 -34.26
N GLY A 286 26.81 -31.58 -33.64
CA GLY A 286 25.98 -32.35 -32.71
C GLY A 286 25.14 -31.49 -31.77
N MET A 287 24.43 -32.18 -30.89
CA MET A 287 23.66 -31.58 -29.80
C MET A 287 24.52 -31.48 -28.55
N TYR A 288 24.45 -30.33 -27.90
CA TYR A 288 25.14 -30.03 -26.66
C TYR A 288 24.15 -29.55 -25.61
N LEU A 289 24.47 -29.83 -24.35
CA LEU A 289 23.78 -29.33 -23.17
C LEU A 289 24.66 -28.27 -22.51
N TYR A 290 24.05 -27.30 -21.86
CA TYR A 290 24.76 -26.38 -20.98
C TYR A 290 24.07 -26.32 -19.62
N HIS A 291 24.88 -26.14 -18.58
CA HIS A 291 24.47 -25.86 -17.22
C HIS A 291 25.08 -24.52 -16.82
N ILE A 292 24.25 -23.57 -16.39
CA ILE A 292 24.71 -22.29 -15.87
C ILE A 292 24.28 -22.21 -14.42
N GLU A 293 25.24 -21.94 -13.54
CA GLU A 293 25.03 -21.80 -12.10
C GLU A 293 25.58 -20.44 -11.65
N SER A 294 24.75 -19.64 -11.00
CA SER A 294 25.17 -18.38 -10.39
C SER A 294 25.62 -18.56 -8.95
N ASP A 295 26.43 -17.62 -8.47
CA ASP A 295 26.97 -17.62 -7.09
C ASP A 295 25.89 -17.64 -5.99
N ASN A 296 24.67 -17.22 -6.32
CA ASN A 296 23.51 -17.25 -5.43
C ASN A 296 22.74 -18.60 -5.44
N GLY A 297 23.28 -19.64 -6.09
CA GLY A 297 22.75 -21.01 -6.07
C GLY A 297 21.59 -21.26 -7.04
N HIS A 298 21.25 -20.32 -7.91
CA HIS A 298 20.30 -20.55 -8.99
C HIS A 298 20.99 -21.19 -10.20
N SER A 299 20.32 -22.14 -10.83
CA SER A 299 20.85 -22.79 -12.02
C SER A 299 19.85 -22.95 -13.14
N LYS A 300 20.38 -23.08 -14.36
CA LYS A 300 19.60 -23.37 -15.56
C LYS A 300 20.31 -24.38 -16.44
N LEU A 301 19.54 -25.37 -16.89
CA LEU A 301 19.91 -26.29 -17.96
C LEU A 301 19.28 -25.85 -19.28
N GLY A 302 20.05 -25.97 -20.36
CA GLY A 302 19.55 -25.76 -21.71
C GLY A 302 20.33 -26.58 -22.74
N LYS A 303 19.97 -26.41 -24.01
CA LYS A 303 20.56 -27.15 -25.12
C LYS A 303 20.78 -26.28 -26.34
N PHE A 304 21.80 -26.59 -27.12
CA PHE A 304 22.05 -25.97 -28.42
C PHE A 304 22.57 -27.00 -29.42
N ALA A 305 22.41 -26.67 -30.70
CA ALA A 305 22.82 -27.51 -31.80
C ALA A 305 23.93 -26.84 -32.61
N VAL A 306 24.90 -27.64 -33.04
CA VAL A 306 25.98 -27.22 -33.96
C VAL A 306 25.88 -28.05 -35.23
N ILE A 307 25.77 -27.38 -36.37
CA ILE A 307 25.68 -27.97 -37.71
C ILE A 307 26.91 -27.49 -38.50
N LYS A 308 27.79 -28.43 -38.87
CA LYS A 308 28.98 -28.17 -39.68
C LYS A 308 28.72 -28.48 -41.15
#